data_AF-A0A164BG71-F1
#
_entry.id   AF-A0A164BG71-F1
#
_cell.length_a   1.000
_cell.length_b   1.000
_cell.length_c   1.000
_cell.angle_alpha   90.00
_cell.angle_beta   90.00
_cell.angle_gamma   90.00
#
_symmetry.space_group_name_H-M   'P 1'
#
loop_
_entity.id
_entity.type
_entity.pdbx_description
1 polymer ?
#
loop_
_entity_poly.entity_id
_entity_poly.type
_entity_poly.pdbx_seq_one_letter_code
_entity_poly.pdbx_strand_id
1 'polypeptide(L)' 'MHFATPTDENIDLIWARIVKAMSSGSNHLVCPNASSFVTTKDGLECIVRSANGVLLANCYSEDDRMGGRRWTINLVK' A
#
# COMPACT_ATOMS: atom_id res chain seq x y z
N MET A 1 -2.94 1.05 9.34
CA MET A 1 -4.10 0.25 8.87
C MET A 1 -3.59 -1.07 8.32
N HIS A 2 -4.40 -2.12 8.23
CA HIS A 2 -3.96 -3.39 7.63
C HIS A 2 -5.08 -4.09 6.85
N PHE A 3 -4.70 -4.87 5.84
CA PHE A 3 -5.60 -5.76 5.09
C PHE A 3 -4.84 -7.00 4.62
N ALA A 4 -5.56 -8.08 4.31
CA ALA A 4 -4.96 -9.31 3.78
C ALA A 4 -5.31 -9.47 2.29
N THR A 5 -4.40 -10.06 1.54
CA THR A 5 -4.59 -10.47 0.14
C THR A 5 -4.04 -11.86 -0.10
N PRO A 6 -4.47 -12.56 -1.15
CA PRO A 6 -3.71 -13.66 -1.72
C PRO A 6 -2.27 -13.25 -2.05
N THR A 7 -1.37 -14.23 -2.10
CA THR A 7 0.07 -14.01 -2.35
C THR A 7 0.34 -13.55 -3.78
N ASP A 8 -0.50 -13.97 -4.72
CA ASP A 8 -0.48 -13.69 -6.16
C ASP A 8 -1.51 -12.63 -6.60
N GLU A 9 -2.06 -11.87 -5.65
CA GLU A 9 -3.03 -10.81 -5.95
C GLU A 9 -2.44 -9.76 -6.90
N ASN A 10 -3.26 -9.28 -7.84
CA ASN A 10 -2.87 -8.26 -8.81
C ASN A 10 -2.53 -6.92 -8.11
N ILE A 11 -1.43 -6.29 -8.51
CA ILE A 11 -0.95 -5.00 -7.97
C ILE A 11 -2.02 -3.90 -8.10
N ASP A 12 -2.81 -3.87 -9.17
CA ASP A 12 -3.88 -2.89 -9.37
C ASP A 12 -4.99 -3.06 -8.31
N LEU A 13 -5.31 -4.30 -7.93
CA LEU A 13 -6.29 -4.60 -6.87
C LEU A 13 -5.73 -4.25 -5.49
N ILE A 14 -4.46 -4.55 -5.25
CA ILE A 14 -3.74 -4.15 -4.03
C ILE A 14 -3.75 -2.62 -3.91
N TRP A 15 -3.44 -1.92 -4.99
CA TRP A 15 -3.45 -0.45 -5.04
C TRP A 15 -4.83 0.12 -4.74
N ALA A 16 -5.89 -0.42 -5.35
CA ALA A 16 -7.27 0.01 -5.07
C ALA A 16 -7.63 -0.15 -3.58
N ARG A 17 -7.19 -1.23 -2.93
CA ARG A 17 -7.36 -1.45 -1.49
C ARG A 17 -6.59 -0.44 -0.65
N ILE A 18 -5.35 -0.11 -1.03
CA ILE A 18 -4.53 0.91 -0.35
C ILE A 18 -5.22 2.26 -0.43
N VAL A 19 -5.63 2.70 -1.63
CA VAL A 19 -6.33 3.97 -1.83
C VAL A 19 -7.61 4.01 -1.00
N LYS A 20 -8.42 2.95 -1.02
CA LYS A 20 -9.66 2.87 -0.23
C LYS A 20 -9.42 2.99 1.29
N ALA A 21 -8.38 2.33 1.80
CA ALA A 21 -8.00 2.42 3.20
C ALA A 21 -7.55 3.85 3.57
N MET A 22 -6.76 4.48 2.70
CA MET A 22 -6.26 5.86 2.89
C MET A 22 -7.38 6.92 2.83
N SER A 23 -8.32 6.79 1.89
CA SER A 23 -9.44 7.72 1.70
C SER A 23 -10.43 7.71 2.85
N SER A 24 -10.45 6.64 3.66
CA SER A 24 -11.31 6.55 4.83
C SER A 24 -10.80 7.40 6.01
N GLY A 25 -9.56 7.93 5.94
CA GLY A 25 -8.92 8.66 7.03
C GLY A 25 -8.16 9.94 6.63
N SER A 26 -8.11 10.31 5.36
CA SER A 26 -7.36 11.49 4.90
C SER A 26 -8.01 12.16 3.68
N ASN A 27 -8.00 13.50 3.68
CA ASN A 27 -8.49 14.33 2.57
C ASN A 27 -7.45 14.50 1.44
N HIS A 28 -6.36 13.73 1.49
CA HIS A 28 -5.24 13.87 0.57
C HIS A 28 -5.48 13.04 -0.70
N LEU A 29 -5.39 13.70 -1.86
CA LEU A 29 -5.44 13.06 -3.17
C LEU A 29 -4.17 12.23 -3.37
N VAL A 30 -4.32 10.90 -3.29
CA VAL A 30 -3.27 9.93 -3.62
C VAL A 30 -3.02 9.96 -5.13
N CYS A 31 -1.75 9.98 -5.55
CA CYS A 31 -1.37 9.98 -6.96
C CYS A 31 -0.61 8.69 -7.32
N PRO A 32 -1.17 7.81 -8.17
CA PRO A 32 -0.50 6.58 -8.59
C PRO A 32 0.84 6.85 -9.29
N ASN A 33 0.89 7.85 -10.17
CA ASN A 33 2.08 8.17 -10.97
C ASN A 33 3.26 8.68 -10.13
N ALA A 34 2.99 9.26 -8.96
CA ALA A 34 4.02 9.69 -8.02
C ALA A 34 4.37 8.61 -6.99
N SER A 35 3.58 7.52 -6.95
CA SER A 35 3.74 6.42 -6.02
C SER A 35 4.56 5.30 -6.66
N SER A 36 5.08 4.38 -5.85
CA SER A 36 5.95 3.31 -6.36
C SER A 36 5.75 2.03 -5.56
N PHE A 37 5.86 0.90 -6.25
CA PHE A 37 5.93 -0.43 -5.65
C PHE A 37 7.35 -0.97 -5.82
N VAL A 38 7.88 -1.57 -4.75
CA VAL A 38 9.22 -2.16 -4.71
C VAL A 38 9.07 -3.59 -4.23
N THR A 39 9.66 -4.54 -4.96
CA THR A 39 9.76 -5.93 -4.50
C THR A 39 11.06 -6.10 -3.75
N THR A 40 11.00 -6.54 -2.50
CA THR A 40 12.15 -6.85 -1.66
C THR A 40 12.22 -8.37 -1.41
N LYS A 41 13.26 -8.83 -0.70
CA LYS A 41 13.40 -10.25 -0.35
C LYS A 41 12.32 -10.72 0.63
N ASP A 42 11.81 -9.81 1.44
CA ASP A 42 10.86 -10.09 2.53
C ASP A 42 9.40 -9.84 2.11
N GLY A 43 9.16 -9.19 0.96
CA GLY A 43 7.82 -8.97 0.44
C GLY A 43 7.72 -7.87 -0.61
N LEU A 44 6.52 -7.28 -0.74
CA LEU A 44 6.28 -6.07 -1.53
C LEU A 44 6.15 -4.86 -0.59
N GLU A 45 6.79 -3.77 -0.98
CA GLU A 45 6.69 -2.47 -0.35
C GLU A 45 6.05 -1.47 -1.32
N CYS A 46 5.37 -0.46 -0.79
CA CYS A 46 4.84 0.66 -1.54
C CYS A 46 5.08 1.99 -0.83
N ILE A 47 5.39 3.00 -1.64
CA ILE A 47 5.50 4.38 -1.22
C ILE A 47 4.36 5.14 -1.88
N VAL A 48 3.47 5.70 -1.06
CA VAL A 48 2.28 6.41 -1.49
C VAL A 48 2.53 7.91 -1.41
N ARG A 49 2.39 8.61 -2.53
CA ARG A 49 2.59 10.06 -2.61
C ARG A 49 1.36 10.80 -3.14
N SER A 50 1.28 12.08 -2.81
CA SER A 50 0.33 13.01 -3.43
C SER A 50 0.79 13.43 -4.82
N ALA A 51 -0.07 14.09 -5.58
CA ALA A 51 0.28 14.66 -6.88
C ALA A 51 1.42 15.69 -6.79
N ASN A 52 1.61 16.32 -5.63
CA ASN A 52 2.69 17.28 -5.38
C ASN A 52 4.00 16.60 -4.92
N GLY A 53 4.06 15.27 -4.94
CA GLY A 53 5.24 14.50 -4.51
C GLY A 53 5.40 14.39 -2.98
N VAL A 54 4.42 14.85 -2.19
CA VAL A 54 4.43 14.73 -0.73
C VAL A 54 4.22 13.27 -0.35
N LEU A 55 5.06 12.74 0.54
CA LEU A 55 4.90 11.40 1.09
C LEU A 55 3.66 11.34 1.99
N LEU A 56 2.72 10.46 1.66
CA LEU A 56 1.47 10.28 2.40
C LEU A 56 1.50 9.02 3.27
N ALA A 57 2.06 7.93 2.75
CA ALA A 57 2.16 6.68 3.48
C ALA A 57 3.27 5.78 2.95
N ASN A 58 3.78 4.92 3.83
CA ASN A 58 4.55 3.76 3.47
C ASN A 58 3.70 2.53 3.72
N CYS A 59 3.75 1.57 2.80
CA CYS A 59 3.10 0.30 2.96
C CYS A 59 4.06 -0.84 2.66
N TYR A 60 3.84 -1.95 3.35
CA TYR A 60 4.65 -3.15 3.21
C TYR A 60 3.77 -4.36 3.40
N SER A 61 4.16 -5.45 2.76
CA SER A 61 3.51 -6.75 2.86
C SER A 61 4.46 -7.76 3.46
N GLU A 62 3.90 -8.62 4.29
CA GLU A 62 4.58 -9.76 4.89
C GLU A 62 3.75 -11.01 4.62
N ASP A 63 4.40 -12.17 4.55
CA ASP A 63 3.68 -13.43 4.42
C ASP A 63 2.82 -13.67 5.68
N ASP A 64 1.53 -13.87 5.45
CA ASP A 64 0.63 -14.36 6.48
C ASP A 64 0.80 -15.87 6.59
N ARG A 65 0.88 -16.39 7.82
CA ARG A 65 1.15 -17.81 8.11
C ARG A 65 0.09 -18.76 7.53
N MET A 66 -0.98 -18.22 6.97
CA MET A 66 -2.07 -18.93 6.30
C MET A 66 -1.95 -18.95 4.76
N GLY A 67 -0.82 -18.52 4.18
CA GLY A 67 -0.57 -18.56 2.73
C GLY A 67 -1.07 -17.34 1.96
N GLY A 68 -1.40 -16.25 2.66
CA GLY A 68 -1.68 -14.94 2.09
C GLY A 68 -0.57 -13.94 2.36
N ARG A 69 -0.81 -12.68 2.01
CA ARG A 69 0.03 -11.53 2.37
C ARG A 69 -0.75 -10.56 3.23
N ARG A 70 -0.17 -10.19 4.37
CA ARG A 70 -0.69 -9.13 5.22
C ARG A 70 -0.04 -7.81 4.83
N TRP A 71 -0.84 -6.87 4.36
CA TRP A 71 -0.42 -5.51 4.06
C TRP A 71 -0.61 -4.61 5.27
N THR A 72 0.42 -3.84 5.60
CA THR A 72 0.38 -2.79 6.61
C THR A 72 0.59 -1.44 5.92
N ILE A 73 -0.27 -0.47 6.22
CA ILE A 73 -0.19 0.91 5.74
C ILE A 73 0.10 1.83 6.92
N ASN A 74 1.25 2.50 6.87
CA ASN A 74 1.72 3.49 7.82
C ASN A 74 1.57 4.88 7.22
N LEU A 75 0.59 5.63 7.71
CA LEU A 75 0.41 7.04 7.38
C LEU A 75 1.60 7.85 7.91
N VAL A 76 2.12 8.74 7.07
CA VAL A 76 3.06 9.78 7.51
C VAL A 76 2.23 10.91 8.12
N LYS A 77 2.54 11.27 9.37
CA LYS A 77 1.88 12.37 10.10
C LYS A 77 2.48 13.71 9.72
#